data_AF-A0A7J2VX55-F1
#
_entry.id   AF-A0A7J2VX55-F1
#
_cell.length_a   1.000
_cell.length_b   1.000
_cell.length_c   1.000
_cell.angle_alpha   90.00
_cell.angle_beta   90.00
_cell.angle_gamma   90.00
#
_symmetry.space_group_name_H-M   'P 1'
#
loop_
_entity.id
_entity.type
_entity.pdbx_description
1 polymer ?
#
loop_
_entity_poly.entity_id
_entity_poly.type
_entity_poly.pdbx_seq_one_letter_code
_entity_poly.pdbx_strand_id
1 'polypeptide(L)'
;MFFVLLIVYIFLYHLVPSYIMKMVDIKNRETLLNSISFIVGNSTNDVEKALRIYNWIENSVGLTNVYADRYNIDYYIYFISKPPFVCLRLRNKNYPLWVLTSKCGACEEYSLLFREIANMANLTVRSIHNPGEDHNWDEVLINGSWIIVDPGWPIFNPPPSFYEMNRSINGSNGLNMSYVYGVYPNGTIIDLTERYTNVSLLKISVVDENNDPIEGAILRFDSFNLLENGKEISNLECTTGKDGTCELKLGGGSYRAKVFIGNKIFGYGNETKFYLNEEEPKKIRIIIKKSLSNIRLSPMTEEVISELVAIIIGFSLLWSYFVIISVESFLLHKFLKEIVDRKIP
;
A
#
# COMPACT_ATOMS: atom_id res chain seq x y z
N MET A 1 -7.83 32.72 -3.56
CA MET A 1 -8.42 31.63 -2.75
C MET A 1 -8.33 30.28 -3.45
N PHE A 2 -8.97 30.10 -4.61
CA PHE A 2 -8.78 28.93 -5.49
C PHE A 2 -7.29 28.60 -5.71
N PHE A 3 -6.52 29.60 -6.14
CA PHE A 3 -5.08 29.47 -6.31
C PHE A 3 -4.33 29.13 -5.03
N VAL A 4 -4.77 29.65 -3.88
CA VAL A 4 -4.12 29.37 -2.58
C VAL A 4 -4.32 27.90 -2.21
N LEU A 5 -5.55 27.40 -2.37
CA LEU A 5 -5.90 26.00 -2.13
C LEU A 5 -5.20 25.04 -3.09
N LEU A 6 -5.09 25.41 -4.37
CA LEU A 6 -4.29 24.68 -5.34
C LEU A 6 -2.81 24.62 -4.92
N ILE A 7 -2.25 25.77 -4.52
CA ILE A 7 -0.86 25.86 -4.06
C ILE A 7 -0.67 25.01 -2.80
N VAL A 8 -1.59 25.04 -1.84
CA VAL A 8 -1.54 24.22 -0.63
C VAL A 8 -1.59 22.73 -0.99
N TYR A 9 -2.50 22.32 -1.87
CA TYR A 9 -2.57 20.92 -2.31
C TYR A 9 -1.28 20.49 -3.02
N ILE A 10 -0.78 21.27 -3.98
CA ILE A 10 0.49 21.00 -4.67
C ILE A 10 1.65 20.93 -3.67
N PHE A 11 1.67 21.82 -2.69
CA PHE A 11 2.69 21.83 -1.64
C PHE A 11 2.64 20.55 -0.80
N LEU A 12 1.47 20.17 -0.28
CA LEU A 12 1.29 18.97 0.54
C LEU A 12 1.51 17.68 -0.26
N TYR A 13 1.07 17.64 -1.52
CA TYR A 13 1.05 16.44 -2.35
C TYR A 13 2.37 16.16 -3.07
N HIS A 14 3.12 17.21 -3.45
CA HIS A 14 4.38 17.08 -4.19
C HIS A 14 5.60 17.56 -3.40
N LEU A 15 5.56 18.78 -2.87
CA LEU A 15 6.74 19.39 -2.25
C LEU A 15 7.09 18.74 -0.91
N VAL A 16 6.08 18.42 -0.09
CA VAL A 16 6.30 17.77 1.19
C VAL A 16 6.94 16.37 1.01
N PRO A 17 6.40 15.44 0.21
CA PRO A 17 7.04 14.15 -0.04
C PRO A 17 8.45 14.26 -0.64
N SER A 18 8.64 15.17 -1.59
CA SER A 18 9.89 15.23 -2.34
C SER A 18 11.06 15.81 -1.53
N TYR A 19 10.77 16.76 -0.63
CA TYR A 19 11.80 17.52 0.07
C TYR A 19 11.68 17.42 1.59
N ILE A 20 10.51 17.73 2.14
CA ILE A 20 10.32 17.85 3.59
C ILE A 20 10.36 16.48 4.27
N MET A 21 9.67 15.47 3.73
CA MET A 21 9.66 14.12 4.30
C MET A 21 11.06 13.54 4.36
N LYS A 22 11.87 13.71 3.30
CA LYS A 22 13.26 13.28 3.28
C LYS A 22 14.09 13.92 4.40
N MET A 23 13.99 15.24 4.55
CA MET A 23 14.72 15.97 5.60
C MET A 23 14.29 15.52 7.00
N VAL A 24 12.99 15.34 7.20
CA VAL A 24 12.42 14.90 8.48
C VAL A 24 12.80 13.45 8.79
N ASP A 25 12.78 12.55 7.80
CA ASP A 25 13.23 11.16 7.96
C ASP A 25 14.69 11.10 8.43
N ILE A 26 15.59 11.84 7.80
CA ILE A 26 17.01 11.92 8.20
C ILE A 26 17.14 12.39 9.65
N LYS A 27 16.43 13.46 10.03
CA LYS A 27 16.46 13.97 11.41
C LYS A 27 15.90 12.98 12.42
N ASN A 28 14.79 12.31 12.08
CA ASN A 28 14.19 11.29 12.93
C ASN A 28 15.12 10.08 13.07
N ARG A 29 15.84 9.71 12.01
CA ARG A 29 16.86 8.65 12.02
C ARG A 29 17.98 8.95 13.01
N GLU A 30 18.56 10.16 12.95
CA GLU A 30 19.60 10.60 13.89
C GLU A 30 19.09 10.59 15.35
N THR A 31 17.86 11.06 15.55
CA THR A 31 17.23 11.09 16.88
C THR A 31 16.99 9.68 17.43
N LEU A 32 16.50 8.76 16.58
CA LEU A 32 16.24 7.38 16.93
C LEU A 32 17.53 6.61 17.24
N LEU A 33 18.60 6.82 16.49
CA LEU A 33 19.90 6.18 16.77
C LEU A 33 20.37 6.47 18.19
N ASN A 34 20.16 7.70 18.68
CA ASN A 34 20.48 8.08 20.06
C ASN A 34 19.49 7.54 21.11
N SER A 35 18.31 7.11 20.68
CA SER A 35 17.22 6.65 21.54
C SER A 35 17.03 5.13 21.51
N ILE A 36 17.74 4.40 20.64
CA ILE A 36 17.49 2.98 20.41
C ILE A 36 17.74 2.15 21.67
N SER A 37 18.78 2.50 22.45
CA SER A 37 19.09 1.86 23.73
C SER A 37 17.98 2.05 24.77
N PHE A 38 17.27 3.18 24.72
CA PHE A 38 16.10 3.41 25.56
C PHE A 38 14.92 2.54 25.12
N ILE A 39 14.68 2.42 23.81
CA ILE A 39 13.58 1.61 23.26
C ILE A 39 13.78 0.13 23.59
N VAL A 40 14.97 -0.41 23.32
CA VAL A 40 15.26 -1.82 23.57
C VAL A 40 15.62 -2.11 25.03
N GLY A 41 15.96 -1.10 25.82
CA GLY A 41 16.30 -1.24 27.25
C GLY A 41 17.38 -2.29 27.52
N ASN A 42 17.26 -2.99 28.65
CA ASN A 42 18.18 -4.05 29.07
C ASN A 42 17.86 -5.41 28.43
N SER A 43 17.37 -5.43 27.18
CA SER A 43 16.95 -6.67 26.52
C SER A 43 18.09 -7.68 26.46
N THR A 44 17.80 -8.89 26.93
CA THR A 44 18.80 -9.97 27.05
C THR A 44 18.91 -10.83 25.79
N ASN A 45 17.93 -10.75 24.90
CA ASN A 45 17.86 -11.52 23.66
C ASN A 45 17.05 -10.76 22.60
N ASP A 46 17.12 -11.23 21.35
CA ASP A 46 16.51 -10.56 20.20
C ASP A 46 14.98 -10.63 20.19
N VAL A 47 14.36 -11.63 20.84
CA VAL A 47 12.89 -11.67 21.01
C VAL A 47 12.43 -10.54 21.91
N GLU A 48 13.13 -10.31 23.03
CA GLU A 48 12.81 -9.23 23.96
C GLU A 48 12.98 -7.86 23.29
N LYS A 49 14.03 -7.69 22.47
CA LYS A 49 14.21 -6.47 21.67
C LYS A 49 13.03 -6.24 20.73
N ALA A 50 12.66 -7.25 19.95
CA ALA A 50 11.54 -7.16 19.01
C ALA A 50 10.22 -6.82 19.72
N LEU A 51 9.94 -7.49 20.85
CA LEU A 51 8.73 -7.26 21.65
C LEU A 51 8.70 -5.84 22.24
N ARG A 52 9.84 -5.31 22.70
CA ARG A 52 9.91 -3.93 23.21
C ARG A 52 9.71 -2.89 22.13
N ILE A 53 10.28 -3.10 20.94
CA ILE A 53 10.06 -2.21 19.80
C ILE A 53 8.58 -2.20 19.42
N TYR A 54 7.98 -3.38 19.30
CA TYR A 54 6.55 -3.54 19.07
C TYR A 54 5.71 -2.79 20.12
N ASN A 55 5.96 -3.03 21.41
CA ASN A 55 5.24 -2.37 22.50
C ASN A 55 5.47 -0.84 22.53
N TRP A 56 6.64 -0.36 22.13
CA TRP A 56 6.93 1.07 22.04
C TRP A 56 6.11 1.73 20.93
N ILE A 57 5.99 1.09 19.76
CA ILE A 57 5.14 1.57 18.67
C ILE A 57 3.68 1.65 19.12
N GLU A 58 3.16 0.57 19.67
CA GLU A 58 1.77 0.46 20.14
C GLU A 58 1.42 1.50 21.22
N ASN A 59 2.26 1.63 22.25
CA ASN A 59 1.89 2.36 23.45
C ASN A 59 2.48 3.77 23.55
N SER A 60 3.61 4.03 22.90
CA SER A 60 4.42 5.25 23.17
C SER A 60 4.49 6.21 22.00
N VAL A 61 4.38 5.74 20.75
CA VAL A 61 4.52 6.63 19.58
C VAL A 61 3.29 7.52 19.42
N GLY A 62 2.11 7.04 19.84
CA GLY A 62 0.84 7.75 19.72
C GLY A 62 0.36 7.85 18.28
N LEU A 63 0.52 6.77 17.51
CA LEU A 63 0.06 6.71 16.13
C LEU A 63 -1.46 6.64 16.05
N THR A 64 -2.03 7.38 15.09
CA THR A 64 -3.44 7.31 14.73
C THR A 64 -3.60 6.39 13.52
N ASN A 65 -4.40 5.34 13.67
CA ASN A 65 -4.74 4.45 12.55
C ASN A 65 -5.81 5.11 11.66
N VAL A 66 -5.40 5.53 10.47
CA VAL A 66 -6.27 6.28 9.54
C VAL A 66 -7.29 5.42 8.80
N TYR A 67 -7.24 4.10 8.95
CA TYR A 67 -8.29 3.21 8.41
C TYR A 67 -9.65 3.46 9.09
N ALA A 68 -9.63 3.86 10.37
CA ALA A 68 -10.85 4.15 11.13
C ALA A 68 -11.40 5.57 10.87
N ASP A 69 -10.57 6.48 10.36
CA ASP A 69 -10.91 7.89 10.17
C ASP A 69 -11.52 8.12 8.77
N ARG A 70 -12.69 8.77 8.73
CA ARG A 70 -13.49 8.93 7.49
C ARG A 70 -13.30 10.25 6.75
N TYR A 71 -12.42 11.13 7.24
CA TYR A 71 -12.23 12.46 6.67
C TYR A 71 -10.90 12.54 5.93
N ASN A 72 -10.92 12.25 4.64
CA ASN A 72 -9.75 12.33 3.78
C ASN A 72 -10.05 13.11 2.50
N ILE A 73 -9.02 13.75 1.94
CA ILE A 73 -9.11 14.38 0.61
C ILE A 73 -8.87 13.31 -0.46
N ASP A 74 -7.89 12.44 -0.22
CA ASP A 74 -7.48 11.33 -1.07
C ASP A 74 -6.82 10.23 -0.22
N TYR A 75 -6.16 9.26 -0.84
CA TYR A 75 -5.46 8.17 -0.15
C TYR A 75 -4.17 8.61 0.59
N TYR A 76 -3.80 9.89 0.51
CA TYR A 76 -2.56 10.43 1.05
C TYR A 76 -2.79 11.50 2.12
N ILE A 77 -3.79 12.38 1.97
CA ILE A 77 -4.10 13.47 2.92
C ILE A 77 -5.35 13.14 3.73
N TYR A 78 -5.16 12.95 5.04
CA TYR A 78 -6.21 12.65 6.02
C TYR A 78 -6.32 13.76 7.07
N PHE A 79 -7.53 14.00 7.54
CA PHE A 79 -7.80 14.81 8.72
C PHE A 79 -8.02 13.88 9.92
N ILE A 80 -7.24 14.09 10.97
CA ILE A 80 -7.27 13.27 12.18
C ILE A 80 -7.73 14.11 13.38
N SER A 81 -8.36 13.46 14.35
CA SER A 81 -8.97 14.15 15.51
C SER A 81 -7.97 14.65 16.55
N LYS A 82 -6.70 14.25 16.45
CA LYS A 82 -5.62 14.59 17.38
C LYS A 82 -4.48 15.28 16.62
N PRO A 83 -3.65 16.12 17.29
CA PRO A 83 -2.47 16.69 16.67
C PRO A 83 -1.59 15.62 15.96
N PRO A 84 -1.06 15.88 14.75
CA PRO A 84 -1.01 17.17 14.05
C PRO A 84 -2.27 17.60 13.28
N PHE A 85 -3.43 16.92 13.44
CA PHE A 85 -4.71 17.17 12.77
C PHE A 85 -4.74 16.96 11.25
N VAL A 86 -3.59 17.09 10.59
CA VAL A 86 -3.39 16.70 9.19
C VAL A 86 -2.37 15.57 9.16
N CYS A 87 -2.82 14.43 8.69
CA CYS A 87 -2.00 13.26 8.43
C CYS A 87 -1.63 13.23 6.95
N LEU A 88 -0.33 13.23 6.66
CA LEU A 88 0.19 12.91 5.35
C LEU A 88 0.77 11.50 5.41
N ARG A 89 0.14 10.56 4.70
CA ARG A 89 0.61 9.17 4.60
C ARG A 89 1.87 9.08 3.75
N LEU A 90 2.45 7.89 3.60
CA LEU A 90 3.57 7.71 2.69
C LEU A 90 3.06 7.57 1.25
N ARG A 91 3.61 8.34 0.29
CA ARG A 91 3.38 8.10 -1.15
C ARG A 91 4.26 6.97 -1.69
N ASN A 92 5.41 6.79 -1.07
CA ASN A 92 6.37 5.74 -1.38
C ASN A 92 7.05 5.29 -0.08
N LYS A 93 7.72 4.14 -0.16
CA LYS A 93 8.31 3.46 0.99
C LYS A 93 9.68 4.02 1.41
N ASN A 94 10.09 5.18 0.88
CA ASN A 94 11.47 5.68 1.02
C ASN A 94 11.72 6.46 2.33
N TYR A 95 10.67 6.96 2.98
CA TYR A 95 10.77 7.81 4.18
C TYR A 95 10.01 7.23 5.37
N PRO A 96 10.30 5.99 5.78
CA PRO A 96 9.55 5.24 6.79
C PRO A 96 9.48 5.93 8.16
N LEU A 97 10.44 6.78 8.51
CA LEU A 97 10.46 7.48 9.80
C LEU A 97 9.66 8.78 9.80
N TRP A 98 9.11 9.18 8.66
CA TRP A 98 8.13 10.27 8.58
C TRP A 98 6.92 10.03 9.50
N VAL A 99 6.57 8.76 9.71
CA VAL A 99 5.45 8.30 10.56
C VAL A 99 5.59 8.80 12.00
N LEU A 100 6.81 9.00 12.50
CA LEU A 100 7.06 9.60 13.82
C LEU A 100 6.66 11.06 13.92
N THR A 101 6.64 11.78 12.79
CA THR A 101 6.26 13.19 12.70
C THR A 101 4.79 13.35 12.32
N SER A 102 4.30 12.58 11.34
CA SER A 102 2.89 12.62 10.96
C SER A 102 1.95 12.03 12.01
N LYS A 103 2.49 11.18 12.90
CA LYS A 103 1.75 10.49 13.98
C LYS A 103 0.55 9.71 13.47
N CYS A 104 0.63 9.20 12.25
CA CYS A 104 -0.47 8.51 11.60
C CYS A 104 0.01 7.52 10.54
N GLY A 105 -0.86 6.55 10.21
CA GLY A 105 -0.61 5.58 9.16
C GLY A 105 -1.63 4.45 9.17
N ALA A 106 -1.45 3.48 8.29
CA ALA A 106 -2.13 2.19 8.31
C ALA A 106 -1.09 1.05 8.39
N CYS A 107 -1.48 -0.19 8.08
CA CYS A 107 -0.60 -1.36 8.20
C CYS A 107 0.79 -1.17 7.56
N GLU A 108 0.88 -0.56 6.37
CA GLU A 108 2.16 -0.31 5.69
C GLU A 108 3.07 0.64 6.48
N GLU A 109 2.58 1.79 6.94
CA GLU A 109 3.36 2.75 7.71
C GLU A 109 3.84 2.19 9.05
N TYR A 110 2.99 1.42 9.73
CA TYR A 110 3.34 0.76 10.99
C TYR A 110 4.44 -0.28 10.75
N SER A 111 4.30 -1.08 9.69
CA SER A 111 5.28 -2.10 9.35
C SER A 111 6.64 -1.48 8.99
N LEU A 112 6.63 -0.47 8.11
CA LEU A 112 7.84 0.23 7.72
C LEU A 112 8.55 0.89 8.91
N LEU A 113 7.80 1.49 9.84
CA LEU A 113 8.37 2.06 11.06
C LEU A 113 9.01 0.98 11.94
N PHE A 114 8.32 -0.14 12.16
CA PHE A 114 8.87 -1.26 12.93
C PHE A 114 10.16 -1.80 12.31
N ARG A 115 10.15 -2.06 11.00
CA ARG A 115 11.31 -2.55 10.26
C ARG A 115 12.54 -1.66 10.47
N GLU A 116 12.38 -0.35 10.37
CA GLU A 116 13.50 0.57 10.55
C GLU A 116 14.07 0.55 11.96
N ILE A 117 13.22 0.55 12.98
CA ILE A 117 13.66 0.54 14.38
C ILE A 117 14.30 -0.80 14.73
N ALA A 118 13.71 -1.91 14.28
CA ALA A 118 14.29 -3.24 14.44
C ALA A 118 15.66 -3.35 13.76
N ASN A 119 15.80 -2.84 12.54
CA ASN A 119 17.09 -2.79 11.85
C ASN A 119 18.13 -1.94 12.60
N MET A 120 17.73 -0.76 13.14
CA MET A 120 18.60 0.07 13.98
C MET A 120 19.00 -0.61 15.30
N ALA A 121 18.17 -1.51 15.81
CA ALA A 121 18.46 -2.35 16.96
C ALA A 121 19.32 -3.59 16.63
N ASN A 122 19.90 -3.64 15.42
CA ASN A 122 20.68 -4.75 14.88
C ASN A 122 19.90 -6.07 14.79
N LEU A 123 18.58 -6.01 14.58
CA LEU A 123 17.79 -7.19 14.26
C LEU A 123 17.78 -7.41 12.74
N THR A 124 17.90 -8.67 12.33
CA THR A 124 17.62 -9.04 10.94
C THR A 124 16.10 -9.06 10.75
N VAL A 125 15.60 -8.12 9.95
CA VAL A 125 14.17 -7.83 9.80
C VAL A 125 13.81 -7.60 8.33
N ARG A 126 12.57 -7.89 7.97
CA ARG A 126 11.97 -7.56 6.67
C ARG A 126 10.50 -7.15 6.86
N SER A 127 10.04 -6.18 6.08
CA SER A 127 8.62 -5.87 5.99
C SER A 127 7.97 -6.79 4.96
N ILE A 128 6.84 -7.36 5.30
CA ILE A 128 6.06 -8.28 4.50
C ILE A 128 4.91 -7.52 3.86
N HIS A 129 4.68 -7.80 2.58
CA HIS A 129 3.64 -7.17 1.79
C HIS A 129 2.77 -8.24 1.14
N ASN A 130 1.46 -8.10 1.35
CA ASN A 130 0.43 -8.90 0.70
C ASN A 130 -0.51 -7.96 -0.07
N PRO A 131 -0.10 -7.50 -1.27
CA PRO A 131 -0.76 -6.41 -1.96
C PRO A 131 -2.15 -6.78 -2.49
N GLY A 132 -2.38 -8.04 -2.88
CA GLY A 132 -3.68 -8.49 -3.38
C GLY A 132 -4.78 -8.43 -2.32
N GLU A 133 -4.41 -8.60 -1.05
CA GLU A 133 -5.34 -8.55 0.08
C GLU A 133 -4.98 -7.45 1.08
N ASP A 134 -4.33 -6.38 0.61
CA ASP A 134 -4.15 -5.10 1.30
C ASP A 134 -3.65 -5.18 2.75
N HIS A 135 -2.58 -5.92 2.99
CA HIS A 135 -2.01 -6.00 4.33
C HIS A 135 -0.48 -6.03 4.36
N ASN A 136 0.07 -5.56 5.49
CA ASN A 136 1.49 -5.44 5.75
C ASN A 136 1.80 -5.74 7.22
N TRP A 137 2.90 -6.44 7.45
CA TRP A 137 3.43 -6.79 8.77
C TRP A 137 4.93 -7.02 8.63
N ASP A 138 5.62 -7.47 9.68
CA ASP A 138 7.06 -7.68 9.67
C ASP A 138 7.44 -9.09 10.08
N GLU A 139 8.65 -9.48 9.71
CA GLU A 139 9.30 -10.67 10.25
C GLU A 139 10.68 -10.34 10.79
N VAL A 140 11.01 -10.96 11.92
CA VAL A 140 12.32 -10.85 12.57
C VAL A 140 12.96 -12.23 12.67
N LEU A 141 14.22 -12.35 12.27
CA LEU A 141 14.96 -13.60 12.37
C LEU A 141 15.52 -13.76 13.79
N ILE A 142 15.05 -14.79 14.49
CA ILE A 142 15.44 -15.13 15.86
C ILE A 142 15.92 -16.57 15.88
N ASN A 143 17.16 -16.82 16.30
CA ASN A 143 17.72 -18.18 16.44
C ASN A 143 17.49 -19.08 15.21
N GLY A 144 17.60 -18.50 14.00
CA GLY A 144 17.40 -19.21 12.73
C GLY A 144 15.94 -19.38 12.29
N SER A 145 14.97 -18.89 13.05
CA SER A 145 13.54 -18.92 12.70
C SER A 145 12.97 -17.52 12.55
N TRP A 146 12.14 -17.30 11.54
CA TRP A 146 11.41 -16.05 11.37
C TRP A 146 10.16 -16.04 12.26
N ILE A 147 10.08 -15.06 13.16
CA ILE A 147 8.86 -14.73 13.91
C ILE A 147 8.12 -13.60 13.21
N ILE A 148 6.80 -13.56 13.33
CA ILE A 148 5.96 -12.51 12.76
C ILE A 148 5.72 -11.41 13.80
N VAL A 149 5.75 -10.15 13.38
CA VAL A 149 5.38 -9.01 14.22
C VAL A 149 4.46 -8.12 13.40
N ASP A 150 3.23 -7.92 13.86
CA ASP A 150 2.25 -7.09 13.16
C ASP A 150 1.89 -5.90 14.05
N PRO A 151 2.49 -4.72 13.82
CA PRO A 151 2.11 -3.51 14.54
C PRO A 151 0.82 -2.91 13.98
N GLY A 152 0.33 -3.31 12.81
CA GLY A 152 -0.93 -2.80 12.23
C GLY A 152 -2.16 -3.49 12.82
N TRP A 153 -2.02 -4.77 13.15
CA TRP A 153 -2.93 -5.54 13.98
C TRP A 153 -2.16 -6.03 15.18
N PRO A 154 -2.39 -5.53 16.39
CA PRO A 154 -1.47 -5.71 17.52
C PRO A 154 -1.33 -7.17 17.98
N ILE A 155 -0.56 -7.95 17.24
CA ILE A 155 -0.29 -9.36 17.44
C ILE A 155 1.21 -9.61 17.30
N PHE A 156 1.74 -10.40 18.24
CA PHE A 156 3.15 -10.73 18.31
C PHE A 156 3.34 -12.23 18.16
N ASN A 157 4.11 -12.61 17.15
CA ASN A 157 4.40 -13.99 16.75
C ASN A 157 3.17 -14.89 16.49
N PRO A 158 2.17 -14.44 15.70
CA PRO A 158 1.14 -15.35 15.21
C PRO A 158 1.75 -16.42 14.28
N PRO A 159 1.11 -17.60 14.11
CA PRO A 159 1.49 -18.52 13.05
C PRO A 159 1.20 -17.89 11.66
N PRO A 160 1.96 -18.21 10.59
CA PRO A 160 1.70 -17.67 9.25
C PRO A 160 0.26 -17.87 8.76
N SER A 161 -0.36 -19.01 9.08
CA SER A 161 -1.76 -19.33 8.74
C SER A 161 -2.80 -18.40 9.35
N PHE A 162 -2.42 -17.56 10.32
CA PHE A 162 -3.29 -16.54 10.90
C PHE A 162 -3.89 -15.64 9.82
N TYR A 163 -3.10 -15.26 8.82
CA TYR A 163 -3.51 -14.32 7.78
C TYR A 163 -4.49 -14.93 6.77
N GLU A 164 -4.54 -16.26 6.65
CA GLU A 164 -5.57 -16.92 5.86
C GLU A 164 -6.82 -17.23 6.69
N MET A 165 -6.66 -17.72 7.92
CA MET A 165 -7.79 -18.29 8.67
C MET A 165 -8.63 -17.24 9.40
N ASN A 166 -8.03 -16.15 9.86
CA ASN A 166 -8.68 -15.21 10.79
C ASN A 166 -9.08 -13.88 10.13
N ARG A 167 -8.85 -13.73 8.83
CA ARG A 167 -9.34 -12.56 8.07
C ARG A 167 -10.74 -12.86 7.56
N SER A 168 -11.76 -12.32 8.23
CA SER A 168 -13.15 -12.43 7.77
C SER A 168 -13.54 -11.24 6.90
N ILE A 169 -14.13 -11.51 5.74
CA ILE A 169 -14.79 -10.53 4.89
C ILE A 169 -16.25 -10.94 4.75
N ASN A 170 -17.18 -10.02 5.02
CA ASN A 170 -18.63 -10.24 4.81
C ASN A 170 -19.18 -11.53 5.46
N GLY A 171 -18.62 -11.96 6.60
CA GLY A 171 -19.06 -13.15 7.32
C GLY A 171 -18.54 -14.49 6.77
N SER A 172 -17.63 -14.46 5.78
CA SER A 172 -16.85 -15.64 5.38
C SER A 172 -15.70 -15.88 6.36
N ASN A 173 -15.46 -17.15 6.69
CA ASN A 173 -14.32 -17.56 7.50
C ASN A 173 -13.12 -17.75 6.58
N GLY A 174 -12.17 -16.83 6.68
CA GLY A 174 -10.89 -16.91 6.00
C GLY A 174 -10.84 -16.23 4.63
N LEU A 175 -9.61 -16.03 4.18
CA LEU A 175 -9.22 -15.32 2.97
C LEU A 175 -8.03 -16.07 2.35
N ASN A 176 -8.11 -16.38 1.06
CA ASN A 176 -6.97 -16.96 0.37
C ASN A 176 -5.94 -15.87 0.07
N MET A 177 -4.68 -16.10 0.44
CA MET A 177 -3.61 -15.15 0.13
C MET A 177 -3.12 -15.35 -1.30
N SER A 178 -3.02 -14.27 -2.07
CA SER A 178 -2.66 -14.38 -3.50
C SER A 178 -1.16 -14.46 -3.75
N TYR A 179 -0.43 -13.50 -3.19
CA TYR A 179 1.02 -13.33 -3.33
C TYR A 179 1.55 -12.57 -2.12
N VAL A 180 2.68 -13.03 -1.58
CA VAL A 180 3.32 -12.43 -0.42
C VAL A 180 4.80 -12.27 -0.70
N TYR A 181 5.35 -11.08 -0.47
CA TYR A 181 6.78 -10.83 -0.60
C TYR A 181 7.34 -10.08 0.60
N GLY A 182 8.62 -10.31 0.89
CA GLY A 182 9.37 -9.61 1.93
C GLY A 182 10.32 -8.58 1.34
N VAL A 183 10.49 -7.44 2.00
CA VAL A 183 11.41 -6.36 1.64
C VAL A 183 12.35 -6.05 2.80
N TYR A 184 13.63 -6.33 2.61
CA TYR A 184 14.68 -5.99 3.56
C TYR A 184 14.97 -4.48 3.59
N PRO A 185 15.57 -3.95 4.68
CA PRO A 185 16.00 -2.56 4.77
C PRO A 185 16.86 -2.08 3.59
N ASN A 186 17.64 -2.97 2.98
CA ASN A 186 18.47 -2.65 1.80
C ASN A 186 17.71 -2.65 0.46
N GLY A 187 16.39 -2.90 0.48
CA GLY A 187 15.54 -2.97 -0.71
C GLY A 187 15.48 -4.33 -1.40
N THR A 188 16.19 -5.35 -0.89
CA THR A 188 16.11 -6.71 -1.44
C THR A 188 14.70 -7.25 -1.27
N ILE A 189 14.12 -7.78 -2.36
CA ILE A 189 12.78 -8.39 -2.39
C ILE A 189 12.92 -9.90 -2.49
N ILE A 190 12.10 -10.63 -1.76
CA ILE A 190 11.99 -12.09 -1.82
C ILE A 190 10.53 -12.53 -1.84
N ASP A 191 10.23 -13.55 -2.64
CA ASP A 191 8.92 -14.22 -2.63
C ASP A 191 8.82 -15.08 -1.35
N LEU A 192 7.70 -14.92 -0.65
CA LEU A 192 7.38 -15.62 0.59
C LEU A 192 5.99 -16.27 0.54
N THR A 193 5.37 -16.36 -0.63
CA THR A 193 4.00 -16.84 -0.79
C THR A 193 3.82 -18.24 -0.17
N GLU A 194 4.73 -19.18 -0.46
CA GLU A 194 4.71 -20.55 0.08
C GLU A 194 4.81 -20.63 1.62
N ARG A 195 5.24 -19.57 2.30
CA ARG A 195 5.28 -19.52 3.76
C ARG A 195 3.90 -19.25 4.37
N TYR A 196 3.03 -18.58 3.63
CA TYR A 196 1.75 -18.07 4.12
C TYR A 196 0.54 -18.83 3.56
N THR A 197 0.69 -19.48 2.41
CA THR A 197 -0.37 -20.22 1.72
C THR A 197 0.23 -21.33 0.85
N ASN A 198 -0.57 -22.34 0.51
CA ASN A 198 -0.15 -23.30 -0.52
C ASN A 198 -0.22 -22.62 -1.88
N VAL A 199 0.67 -23.00 -2.79
CA VAL A 199 0.76 -22.37 -4.11
C VAL A 199 0.46 -23.33 -5.23
N SER A 200 0.02 -22.77 -6.35
CA SER A 200 -0.17 -23.45 -7.61
C SER A 200 0.70 -22.85 -8.70
N LEU A 201 1.24 -23.73 -9.54
CA LEU A 201 1.99 -23.32 -10.72
C LEU A 201 1.00 -22.81 -11.79
N LEU A 202 1.07 -21.53 -12.10
CA LEU A 202 0.35 -20.93 -13.21
C LEU A 202 1.30 -20.80 -14.41
N LYS A 203 0.97 -21.51 -15.50
CA LYS A 203 1.63 -21.36 -16.79
C LYS A 203 0.73 -20.58 -17.74
N ILE A 204 1.24 -19.47 -18.26
CA ILE A 204 0.51 -18.56 -19.14
C ILE A 204 1.12 -18.63 -20.53
N SER A 205 0.29 -18.80 -21.56
CA SER A 205 0.69 -18.69 -22.96
C SER A 205 0.02 -17.48 -23.59
N VAL A 206 0.83 -16.58 -24.14
CA VAL A 206 0.38 -15.40 -24.89
C VAL A 206 0.68 -15.63 -26.37
N VAL A 207 -0.37 -15.53 -27.17
CA VAL A 207 -0.29 -15.74 -28.62
C VAL A 207 -1.08 -14.67 -29.37
N ASP A 208 -0.79 -14.50 -30.65
CA ASP A 208 -1.57 -13.66 -31.53
C ASP A 208 -2.80 -14.39 -32.12
N GLU A 209 -3.49 -13.74 -33.06
CA GLU A 209 -4.68 -14.27 -33.73
C GLU A 209 -4.41 -15.50 -34.61
N ASN A 210 -3.16 -15.73 -35.00
CA ASN A 210 -2.72 -16.88 -35.79
C ASN A 210 -2.20 -18.04 -34.92
N ASN A 211 -2.29 -17.90 -33.59
CA ASN A 211 -1.66 -18.78 -32.60
C ASN A 211 -0.13 -18.68 -32.56
N ASP A 212 0.48 -17.65 -33.14
CA ASP A 212 1.93 -17.47 -33.05
C ASP A 212 2.30 -16.95 -31.64
N PRO A 213 3.35 -17.49 -31.00
CA PRO A 213 3.77 -17.07 -29.67
C PRO A 213 4.28 -15.63 -29.67
N ILE A 214 3.93 -14.87 -28.63
CA ILE A 214 4.39 -13.48 -28.49
C ILE A 214 5.46 -13.40 -27.40
N GLU A 215 6.70 -13.12 -27.81
CA GLU A 215 7.83 -12.82 -26.92
C GLU A 215 7.72 -11.40 -26.32
N GLY A 216 8.13 -11.24 -25.06
CA GLY A 216 8.24 -9.94 -24.42
C GLY A 216 6.90 -9.31 -24.02
N ALA A 217 5.81 -10.07 -23.99
CA ALA A 217 4.53 -9.62 -23.46
C ALA A 217 4.64 -9.49 -21.93
N ILE A 218 4.18 -8.36 -21.39
CA ILE A 218 4.24 -8.05 -19.96
C ILE A 218 2.90 -8.41 -19.33
N LEU A 219 2.90 -9.23 -18.29
CA LEU A 219 1.71 -9.63 -17.54
C LEU A 219 1.70 -9.05 -16.12
N ARG A 220 0.56 -8.48 -15.76
CA ARG A 220 0.22 -8.02 -14.40
C ARG A 220 -1.05 -8.68 -13.91
N PHE A 221 -1.23 -8.71 -12.59
CA PHE A 221 -2.28 -9.50 -11.96
C PHE A 221 -3.09 -8.67 -10.97
N ASP A 222 -4.40 -8.86 -11.01
CA ASP A 222 -5.30 -8.43 -9.92
C ASP A 222 -5.78 -9.66 -9.15
N SER A 223 -5.85 -9.55 -7.82
CA SER A 223 -6.53 -10.51 -6.94
C SER A 223 -7.95 -10.03 -6.63
N PHE A 224 -8.91 -10.94 -6.66
CA PHE A 224 -10.31 -10.72 -6.25
C PHE A 224 -10.61 -11.35 -4.90
N ASN A 225 -9.59 -11.77 -4.14
CA ASN A 225 -9.77 -12.48 -2.89
C ASN A 225 -10.26 -11.54 -1.76
N LEU A 226 -9.86 -10.26 -1.79
CA LEU A 226 -10.32 -9.25 -0.83
C LEU A 226 -11.47 -8.39 -1.37
N LEU A 227 -11.33 -7.88 -2.60
CA LEU A 227 -12.24 -6.89 -3.19
C LEU A 227 -12.90 -7.40 -4.47
N GLU A 228 -14.21 -7.19 -4.61
CA GLU A 228 -14.98 -7.62 -5.79
C GLU A 228 -14.52 -6.96 -7.11
N ASN A 229 -14.01 -5.73 -7.04
CA ASN A 229 -13.46 -5.03 -8.20
C ASN A 229 -12.03 -5.46 -8.55
N GLY A 230 -11.39 -6.25 -7.67
CA GLY A 230 -10.01 -6.69 -7.78
C GLY A 230 -9.01 -5.64 -7.29
N LYS A 231 -7.87 -6.11 -6.80
CA LYS A 231 -6.73 -5.28 -6.35
C LYS A 231 -5.46 -5.72 -7.05
N GLU A 232 -4.72 -4.77 -7.62
CA GLU A 232 -3.46 -5.05 -8.31
C GLU A 232 -2.42 -5.61 -7.33
N ILE A 233 -1.77 -6.70 -7.75
CA ILE A 233 -0.71 -7.36 -7.01
C ILE A 233 0.61 -6.69 -7.39
N SER A 234 1.00 -5.65 -6.66
CA SER A 234 2.29 -4.97 -6.87
C SER A 234 3.49 -5.92 -6.71
N ASN A 235 4.57 -5.66 -7.46
CA ASN A 235 5.80 -6.48 -7.49
C ASN A 235 5.58 -7.94 -7.94
N LEU A 236 4.50 -8.20 -8.67
CA LEU A 236 4.27 -9.46 -9.40
C LEU A 236 4.09 -9.14 -10.89
N GLU A 237 5.18 -9.26 -11.64
CA GLU A 237 5.18 -9.10 -13.10
C GLU A 237 5.87 -10.31 -13.74
N CYS A 238 5.35 -10.73 -14.88
CA CYS A 238 5.89 -11.85 -15.63
C CYS A 238 6.01 -11.47 -17.10
N THR A 239 7.18 -11.71 -17.70
CA THR A 239 7.43 -11.39 -19.11
C THR A 239 7.55 -12.69 -19.89
N THR A 240 6.84 -12.80 -21.02
CA THR A 240 6.90 -14.01 -21.84
C THR A 240 8.25 -14.19 -22.52
N GLY A 241 8.73 -15.45 -22.55
CA GLY A 241 9.90 -15.85 -23.30
C GLY A 241 9.62 -16.01 -24.80
N LYS A 242 10.61 -16.55 -25.52
CA LYS A 242 10.53 -16.81 -26.97
C LYS A 242 9.40 -17.74 -27.40
N ASP A 243 8.99 -18.65 -26.51
CA ASP A 243 7.87 -19.56 -26.74
C ASP A 243 6.51 -18.93 -26.41
N GLY A 244 6.49 -17.63 -26.09
CA GLY A 244 5.29 -16.90 -25.70
C GLY A 244 4.75 -17.32 -24.34
N THR A 245 5.54 -18.03 -23.52
CA THR A 245 5.09 -18.48 -22.20
C THR A 245 5.82 -17.81 -21.06
N CYS A 246 5.14 -17.77 -19.92
CA CYS A 246 5.68 -17.28 -18.66
C CYS A 246 5.05 -18.10 -17.51
N GLU A 247 5.79 -18.32 -16.44
CA GLU A 247 5.39 -19.18 -15.32
C GLU A 247 5.60 -18.47 -13.99
N LEU A 248 4.67 -18.66 -13.06
CA LEU A 248 4.71 -18.07 -11.71
C LEU A 248 3.91 -18.92 -10.73
N LYS A 249 4.19 -18.75 -9.44
CA LYS A 249 3.50 -19.43 -8.34
C LYS A 249 2.61 -18.43 -7.61
N LEU A 250 1.35 -18.81 -7.37
CA LEU A 250 0.38 -17.99 -6.62
C LEU A 250 -0.41 -18.87 -5.67
N GLY A 251 -0.93 -18.28 -4.60
CA GLY A 251 -1.91 -18.94 -3.74
C GLY A 251 -3.25 -19.16 -4.44
N GLY A 252 -4.21 -19.73 -3.73
CA GLY A 252 -5.54 -19.98 -4.27
C GLY A 252 -6.35 -18.70 -4.49
N GLY A 253 -7.37 -18.79 -5.35
CA GLY A 253 -8.40 -17.76 -5.44
C GLY A 253 -8.71 -17.27 -6.85
N SER A 254 -9.30 -16.08 -6.93
CA SER A 254 -9.82 -15.50 -8.17
C SER A 254 -8.92 -14.36 -8.65
N TYR A 255 -8.59 -14.38 -9.93
CA TYR A 255 -7.57 -13.50 -10.52
C TYR A 255 -8.02 -12.91 -11.85
N ARG A 256 -7.34 -11.82 -12.23
CA ARG A 256 -7.32 -11.28 -13.59
C ARG A 256 -5.89 -11.08 -14.04
N ALA A 257 -5.49 -11.73 -15.12
CA ALA A 257 -4.23 -11.46 -15.81
C ALA A 257 -4.48 -10.39 -16.88
N LYS A 258 -3.74 -9.28 -16.80
CA LYS A 258 -3.72 -8.18 -17.77
C LYS A 258 -2.40 -8.27 -18.53
N VAL A 259 -2.47 -8.43 -19.85
CA VAL A 259 -1.29 -8.52 -20.72
C VAL A 259 -1.16 -7.25 -21.55
N PHE A 260 0.06 -6.76 -21.71
CA PHE A 260 0.41 -5.61 -22.53
C PHE A 260 1.59 -5.94 -23.45
N ILE A 261 1.48 -5.57 -24.73
CA ILE A 261 2.55 -5.62 -25.72
C ILE A 261 2.58 -4.31 -26.47
N GLY A 262 3.71 -3.61 -26.45
CA GLY A 262 3.81 -2.34 -27.16
C GLY A 262 5.06 -1.56 -26.81
N ASN A 263 5.04 -0.29 -27.18
CA ASN A 263 6.09 0.65 -26.79
C ASN A 263 5.79 1.26 -25.41
N LYS A 264 6.59 2.25 -25.00
CA LYS A 264 6.45 2.91 -23.70
C LYS A 264 5.19 3.74 -23.52
N ILE A 265 4.38 3.97 -24.55
CA ILE A 265 3.22 4.87 -24.50
C ILE A 265 1.93 4.12 -24.86
N PHE A 266 1.95 3.37 -25.97
CA PHE A 266 0.79 2.65 -26.49
C PHE A 266 1.17 1.22 -26.89
N GLY A 267 0.19 0.33 -26.78
CA GLY A 267 0.32 -1.05 -27.20
C GLY A 267 -1.04 -1.70 -27.39
N TYR A 268 -1.00 -3.02 -27.54
CA TYR A 268 -2.17 -3.87 -27.52
C TYR A 268 -2.22 -4.59 -26.18
N GLY A 269 -3.42 -4.73 -25.63
CA GLY A 269 -3.63 -5.51 -24.42
C GLY A 269 -4.88 -6.35 -24.49
N ASN A 270 -4.90 -7.38 -23.64
CA ASN A 270 -6.08 -8.16 -23.36
C ASN A 270 -6.07 -8.55 -21.88
N GLU A 271 -7.18 -9.04 -21.38
CA GLU A 271 -7.28 -9.56 -20.02
C GLU A 271 -8.07 -10.87 -19.99
N THR A 272 -7.73 -11.73 -19.02
CA THR A 272 -8.49 -12.95 -18.75
C THR A 272 -8.69 -13.12 -17.26
N LYS A 273 -9.91 -13.48 -16.87
CA LYS A 273 -10.22 -13.87 -15.49
C LYS A 273 -10.10 -15.37 -15.33
N PHE A 274 -9.54 -15.81 -14.23
CA PHE A 274 -9.39 -17.23 -13.93
C PHE A 274 -9.43 -17.48 -12.42
N TYR A 275 -9.78 -18.70 -12.05
CA TYR A 275 -9.70 -19.20 -10.68
C TYR A 275 -8.53 -20.17 -10.54
N LEU A 276 -7.81 -20.15 -9.43
CA LEU A 276 -6.71 -21.06 -9.13
C LEU A 276 -7.06 -21.84 -7.86
N ASN A 277 -7.12 -23.17 -7.95
CA ASN A 277 -7.13 -24.03 -6.77
C ASN A 277 -5.70 -24.16 -6.28
N GLU A 278 -5.48 -24.21 -4.97
CA GLU A 278 -4.16 -24.50 -4.38
C GLU A 278 -3.67 -25.90 -4.77
N GLU A 279 -2.35 -26.06 -4.91
CA GLU A 279 -1.67 -27.31 -5.28
C GLU A 279 -2.05 -27.91 -6.64
N GLU A 280 -2.94 -27.28 -7.40
CA GLU A 280 -3.36 -27.70 -8.74
C GLU A 280 -2.75 -26.78 -9.83
N PRO A 281 -1.78 -27.29 -10.61
CA PRO A 281 -1.21 -26.52 -11.72
C PRO A 281 -2.28 -26.10 -12.74
N LYS A 282 -2.20 -24.85 -13.20
CA LYS A 282 -3.14 -24.30 -14.17
C LYS A 282 -2.43 -23.75 -15.39
N LYS A 283 -3.03 -23.99 -16.55
CA LYS A 283 -2.63 -23.40 -17.83
C LYS A 283 -3.70 -22.45 -18.30
N ILE A 284 -3.32 -21.21 -18.61
CA ILE A 284 -4.22 -20.24 -19.25
C ILE A 284 -3.60 -19.76 -20.56
N ARG A 285 -4.46 -19.39 -21.50
CA ARG A 285 -4.06 -18.90 -22.81
C ARG A 285 -4.71 -17.54 -23.05
N ILE A 286 -3.91 -16.55 -23.42
CA ILE A 286 -4.37 -15.19 -23.72
C ILE A 286 -4.07 -14.89 -25.19
N ILE A 287 -5.10 -14.51 -25.94
CA ILE A 287 -5.00 -14.17 -27.37
C ILE A 287 -5.02 -12.66 -27.51
N ILE A 288 -4.01 -12.10 -28.16
CA ILE A 288 -3.90 -10.67 -28.42
C ILE A 288 -4.42 -10.39 -29.82
N LYS A 289 -5.47 -9.56 -29.91
CA LYS A 289 -5.98 -9.10 -31.21
C LYS A 289 -5.50 -7.69 -31.51
N LYS A 290 -4.98 -7.46 -32.70
CA LYS A 290 -4.49 -6.15 -33.14
C LYS A 290 -5.64 -5.28 -33.67
N SER A 291 -6.67 -5.07 -32.84
CA SER A 291 -7.81 -4.22 -33.16
C SER A 291 -7.73 -2.88 -32.42
N LEU A 292 -8.37 -1.85 -32.97
CA LEU A 292 -8.46 -0.52 -32.34
C LEU A 292 -9.09 -0.58 -30.94
N SER A 293 -10.03 -1.51 -30.70
CA SER A 293 -10.66 -1.73 -29.39
C SER A 293 -9.69 -2.22 -28.31
N ASN A 294 -8.55 -2.76 -28.72
CA ASN A 294 -7.55 -3.38 -27.84
C ASN A 294 -6.31 -2.51 -27.67
N ILE A 295 -6.30 -1.30 -28.24
CA ILE A 295 -5.27 -0.34 -27.91
C ILE A 295 -5.38 -0.02 -26.42
N ARG A 296 -4.24 -0.11 -25.74
CA ARG A 296 -4.07 0.22 -24.33
C ARG A 296 -2.90 1.17 -24.20
N LEU A 297 -2.97 1.99 -23.15
CA LEU A 297 -1.81 2.76 -22.74
C LEU A 297 -0.80 1.78 -22.13
N SER A 298 0.47 2.14 -22.18
CA SER A 298 1.45 1.38 -21.42
C SER A 298 1.13 1.47 -19.92
N PRO A 299 1.45 0.45 -19.12
CA PRO A 299 1.15 0.49 -17.69
C PRO A 299 1.77 1.70 -16.98
N MET A 300 2.96 2.12 -17.41
CA MET A 300 3.61 3.35 -16.91
C MET A 300 2.79 4.60 -17.26
N THR A 301 2.23 4.66 -18.46
CA THR A 301 1.41 5.82 -18.88
C THR A 301 0.06 5.82 -18.18
N GLU A 302 -0.55 4.66 -17.97
CA GLU A 302 -1.77 4.50 -17.16
C GLU A 302 -1.57 5.02 -15.74
N GLU A 303 -0.44 4.66 -15.10
CA GLU A 303 -0.08 5.13 -13.76
C GLU A 303 0.06 6.66 -13.71
N VAL A 304 0.80 7.26 -14.66
CA VAL A 304 0.95 8.72 -14.74
C VAL A 304 -0.38 9.43 -14.96
N ILE A 305 -1.24 8.93 -15.85
CA ILE A 305 -2.56 9.53 -16.09
C ILE A 305 -3.44 9.39 -14.85
N SER A 306 -3.43 8.24 -14.19
CA SER A 306 -4.16 8.00 -12.95
C SER A 306 -3.75 8.99 -11.86
N GLU A 307 -2.45 9.23 -11.67
CA GLU A 307 -1.97 10.25 -10.74
C GLU A 307 -2.47 11.66 -11.10
N LEU A 308 -2.41 12.04 -12.38
CA LEU A 308 -2.91 13.35 -12.83
C LEU A 308 -4.41 13.51 -12.58
N VAL A 309 -5.20 12.47 -12.83
CA VAL A 309 -6.64 12.46 -12.56
C VAL A 309 -6.91 12.58 -11.05
N ALA A 310 -6.17 11.84 -10.21
CA ALA A 310 -6.29 11.92 -8.76
C ALA A 310 -6.00 13.34 -8.25
N ILE A 311 -4.97 14.01 -8.78
CA ILE A 311 -4.64 15.42 -8.46
C ILE A 311 -5.81 16.34 -8.81
N ILE A 312 -6.41 16.19 -9.99
CA ILE A 312 -7.56 17.01 -10.44
C ILE A 312 -8.78 16.79 -9.54
N ILE A 313 -9.07 15.54 -9.15
CA ILE A 313 -10.18 15.20 -8.27
C ILE A 313 -9.95 15.74 -6.86
N GLY A 314 -8.78 15.46 -6.26
CA GLY A 314 -8.42 15.93 -4.91
C GLY A 314 -8.49 17.45 -4.81
N PHE A 315 -8.01 18.15 -5.84
CA PHE A 315 -8.14 19.59 -5.95
C PHE A 315 -9.60 20.06 -6.00
N SER A 316 -10.43 19.40 -6.81
CA SER A 316 -11.86 19.74 -6.97
C SER A 316 -12.65 19.51 -5.66
N LEU A 317 -12.31 18.48 -4.89
CA LEU A 317 -12.90 18.22 -3.56
C LEU A 317 -12.52 19.29 -2.55
N LEU A 318 -11.23 19.65 -2.49
CA LEU A 318 -10.73 20.70 -1.60
C LEU A 318 -11.35 22.07 -1.93
N TRP A 319 -11.55 22.37 -3.22
CA TRP A 319 -12.30 23.56 -3.65
C TRP A 319 -13.76 23.52 -3.17
N SER A 320 -14.44 22.38 -3.30
CA SER A 320 -15.83 22.21 -2.90
C SER A 320 -16.00 22.38 -1.37
N TYR A 321 -15.12 21.77 -0.59
CA TYR A 321 -15.09 21.91 0.88
C TYR A 321 -14.92 23.36 1.31
N PHE A 322 -14.00 24.06 0.64
CA PHE A 322 -13.77 25.47 0.88
C PHE A 322 -15.01 26.34 0.60
N VAL A 323 -15.72 26.09 -0.52
CA VAL A 323 -16.95 26.81 -0.86
C VAL A 323 -18.02 26.59 0.22
N ILE A 324 -18.20 25.35 0.69
CA ILE A 324 -19.16 25.01 1.75
C ILE A 324 -18.85 25.79 3.04
N ILE A 325 -17.61 25.72 3.53
CA ILE A 325 -17.20 26.44 4.75
C ILE A 325 -17.42 27.95 4.60
N SER A 326 -17.12 28.50 3.42
CA SER A 326 -17.27 29.93 3.16
C SER A 326 -18.73 30.36 3.21
N VAL A 327 -19.63 29.55 2.64
CA VAL A 327 -21.08 29.80 2.68
C VAL A 327 -21.59 29.67 4.11
N GLU A 328 -21.21 28.62 4.85
CA GLU A 328 -21.60 28.43 6.25
C GLU A 328 -21.10 29.58 7.14
N SER A 329 -19.85 29.99 6.97
CA SER A 329 -19.26 31.11 7.71
C SER A 329 -19.97 32.43 7.38
N PHE A 330 -20.32 32.65 6.11
CA PHE A 330 -21.09 33.82 5.70
C PHE A 330 -22.50 33.83 6.29
N LEU A 331 -23.20 32.69 6.26
CA LEU A 331 -24.53 32.53 6.86
C LEU A 331 -24.50 32.71 8.38
N LEU A 332 -23.51 32.11 9.06
CA LEU A 332 -23.30 32.27 10.50
C LEU A 332 -23.00 33.73 10.85
N HIS A 333 -22.12 34.38 10.10
CA HIS A 333 -21.81 35.80 10.31
C HIS A 333 -23.04 36.67 10.12
N LYS A 334 -23.84 36.43 9.07
CA LYS A 334 -25.10 37.14 8.82
C LYS A 334 -26.10 36.92 9.97
N PHE A 335 -26.27 35.68 10.42
CA PHE A 335 -27.14 35.33 11.55
C PHE A 335 -26.70 36.00 12.86
N LEU A 336 -25.41 35.94 13.19
CA LEU A 336 -24.86 36.59 14.38
C LEU A 336 -25.04 38.12 14.32
N LYS A 337 -24.86 38.72 13.14
CA LYS A 337 -25.10 40.16 12.93
C LYS A 337 -26.58 40.51 13.16
N GLU A 338 -27.52 39.73 12.62
CA GLU A 338 -28.95 39.93 12.86
C GLU A 338 -29.34 39.79 14.36
N ILE A 339 -28.68 38.91 15.12
CA ILE A 339 -28.88 38.79 16.58
C ILE A 339 -28.37 40.04 17.31
N VAL A 340 -27.18 40.53 16.95
CA VAL A 340 -26.58 41.72 17.58
C VAL A 340 -27.45 42.94 17.31
N ASP A 341 -27.87 43.14 16.05
CA ASP A 341 -28.67 44.29 15.64
C ASP A 341 -30.07 44.31 16.30
N ARG A 342 -30.63 43.15 16.69
CA ARG A 342 -31.92 43.06 17.40
C ARG A 342 -31.85 43.30 18.92
N LYS A 343 -30.67 43.30 19.52
CA LYS A 343 -30.48 43.43 20.99
C LYS A 343 -30.14 44.84 21.45
N ILE A 344 -30.14 45.83 20.55
CA ILE A 344 -29.91 47.24 20.87
C ILE A 344 -31.22 48.01 20.61
N PRO A 345 -32.11 48.15 21.62
CA PRO A 345 -33.17 49.15 21.58
C PRO A 345 -32.63 50.57 21.77
#